data_AF-A0A1E1WU01-F1
#
_entry.id   AF-A0A1E1WU01-F1
#
_cell.length_a   1.000
_cell.length_b   1.000
_cell.length_c   1.000
_cell.angle_alpha   90.00
_cell.angle_beta   90.00
_cell.angle_gamma   90.00
#
_symmetry.space_group_name_H-M   'P 1'
#
loop_
_entity.id
_entity.type
_entity.pdbx_description
1 polymer ?
#
loop_
_entity_poly.entity_id
_entity_poly.type
_entity_poly.pdbx_seq_one_letter_code
_entity_poly.pdbx_strand_id
1 'polypeptide(L)'
;FHIKGDFMFATKQSKERNTLDFYISHQRGPFFKAEFETELDLRKFHIADVTDKRIFVSVMHTETLADLYVSEISKNFTQYNFVLSMEQILCYFPDGNWKDSWLEDVTEDPFTDLYRVEGLKGIYIASRVDSKAPVANIGPEHLISLITFDHGVTWSPINPPTEDENGKPLSCHIENSCSLHLCQKFSQLYPVTSPPGNVTNQNLRSASIMS
;
A
#
# COMPACT_ATOMS: atom_id res chain seq x y z
N PHE A 1 -1.00 20.01 -4.29
CA PHE A 1 -0.62 19.48 -5.61
C PHE A 1 0.67 18.70 -5.43
N HIS A 2 0.86 17.59 -6.12
CA HIS A 2 2.05 16.75 -6.04
C HIS A 2 2.66 16.55 -7.43
N ILE A 3 3.99 16.49 -7.52
CA ILE A 3 4.71 16.28 -8.78
C ILE A 3 5.55 15.02 -8.61
N LYS A 4 5.44 14.07 -9.55
CA LYS A 4 6.22 12.82 -9.55
C LYS A 4 6.57 12.47 -10.99
N GLY A 5 7.86 12.58 -11.32
CA GLY A 5 8.34 12.48 -12.70
C GLY A 5 7.68 13.52 -13.60
N ASP A 6 7.13 13.07 -14.73
CA ASP A 6 6.45 13.93 -15.71
C ASP A 6 4.99 14.22 -15.36
N PHE A 7 4.48 13.67 -14.25
CA PHE A 7 3.09 13.82 -13.84
C PHE A 7 2.91 14.85 -12.73
N MET A 8 1.80 15.57 -12.81
CA MET A 8 1.31 16.48 -11.79
C MET A 8 -0.07 16.01 -11.34
N PHE A 9 -0.30 16.02 -10.03
CA PHE A 9 -1.51 15.55 -9.38
C PHE A 9 -2.15 16.65 -8.55
N ALA A 10 -3.46 16.78 -8.65
CA ALA A 10 -4.23 17.73 -7.86
C ALA A 10 -5.53 17.10 -7.39
N THR A 11 -5.98 17.50 -6.21
CA THR A 11 -7.28 17.14 -5.67
C THR A 11 -8.13 18.39 -5.51
N LYS A 12 -9.44 18.26 -5.69
CA LYS A 12 -10.41 19.35 -5.49
C LYS A 12 -11.65 18.80 -4.80
N GLN A 13 -12.27 19.59 -3.93
CA GLN A 13 -13.58 19.24 -3.37
C GLN A 13 -14.59 19.04 -4.50
N SER A 14 -15.22 17.86 -4.53
CA SER A 14 -16.30 17.56 -5.47
C SER A 14 -17.57 18.34 -5.10
N LYS A 15 -18.50 18.43 -6.06
CA LYS A 15 -19.86 18.94 -5.81
C LYS A 15 -20.69 17.98 -4.96
N GLU A 16 -20.33 16.70 -5.01
CA GLU A 16 -20.89 15.67 -4.13
C GLU A 16 -20.35 15.85 -2.71
N ARG A 17 -21.19 15.59 -1.71
CA ARG A 17 -20.83 15.86 -0.31
C ARG A 17 -19.68 14.94 0.10
N ASN A 18 -18.62 15.55 0.63
CA ASN A 18 -17.51 14.87 1.29
C ASN A 18 -16.63 13.97 0.39
N THR A 19 -16.67 14.15 -0.93
CA THR A 19 -15.79 13.46 -1.89
C THR A 19 -14.83 14.44 -2.58
N LEU A 20 -13.73 13.91 -3.10
CA LEU A 20 -12.69 14.66 -3.81
C LEU A 20 -12.61 14.19 -5.26
N ASP A 21 -12.49 15.15 -6.17
CA ASP A 21 -12.10 14.91 -7.56
C ASP A 21 -10.57 14.82 -7.65
N PHE A 22 -10.06 13.84 -8.39
CA PHE A 22 -8.63 13.67 -8.67
C PHE A 22 -8.30 14.12 -10.09
N TYR A 23 -7.27 14.94 -10.25
CA TYR A 23 -6.85 15.49 -11.53
C TYR A 23 -5.38 15.17 -11.81
N ILE A 24 -5.10 14.83 -13.06
CA ILE A 24 -3.77 14.46 -13.53
C ILE A 24 -3.41 15.33 -14.73
N SER A 25 -2.19 15.87 -14.71
CA SER A 25 -1.54 16.51 -15.86
C SER A 25 -0.24 15.76 -16.16
N HIS A 26 0.07 15.62 -17.45
CA HIS A 26 1.30 15.00 -17.93
C HIS A 26 2.10 16.04 -18.72
N GLN A 27 3.41 16.12 -18.48
CA GLN A 27 4.35 17.03 -19.13
C GLN A 27 3.90 18.50 -19.11
N ARG A 28 3.32 18.93 -17.97
CA ARG A 28 2.79 20.28 -17.76
C ARG A 28 1.67 20.66 -18.75
N GLY A 29 0.98 19.67 -19.33
CA GLY A 29 -0.22 19.87 -20.12
C GLY A 29 -1.44 20.23 -19.26
N PRO A 30 -2.64 20.28 -19.87
CA PRO A 30 -3.87 20.50 -19.12
C PRO A 30 -4.14 19.39 -18.11
N PHE A 31 -4.84 19.74 -17.03
CA PHE A 31 -5.34 18.76 -16.07
C PHE A 31 -6.62 18.11 -16.59
N PHE A 32 -6.65 16.78 -16.52
CA PHE A 32 -7.84 15.97 -16.80
C PHE A 32 -8.32 15.32 -15.50
N LYS A 33 -9.64 15.28 -15.30
CA LYS A 33 -10.23 14.54 -14.20
C LYS A 33 -10.02 13.04 -14.44
N ALA A 34 -9.58 12.34 -13.41
CA ALA A 34 -9.48 10.90 -13.41
C ALA A 34 -10.82 10.27 -13.02
N GLU A 35 -11.13 9.13 -13.63
CA GLU A 35 -12.32 8.34 -13.35
C GLU A 35 -11.91 7.05 -12.61
N PHE A 36 -12.65 6.69 -11.58
CA PHE A 36 -12.42 5.50 -10.77
C PHE A 36 -13.62 4.55 -10.91
N GLU A 37 -13.37 3.28 -11.22
CA GLU A 37 -14.41 2.26 -11.33
C GLU A 37 -14.85 1.76 -9.95
N THR A 38 -15.57 2.61 -9.21
CA THR A 38 -16.10 2.29 -7.89
C THR A 38 -17.34 3.13 -7.58
N GLU A 39 -18.23 2.58 -6.75
CA GLU A 39 -19.37 3.30 -6.17
C GLU A 39 -19.04 3.91 -4.79
N LEU A 40 -17.84 3.64 -4.26
CA LEU A 40 -17.40 4.12 -2.95
C LEU A 40 -16.98 5.60 -3.01
N ASP A 41 -17.24 6.33 -1.92
CA ASP A 41 -16.78 7.71 -1.73
C ASP A 41 -15.26 7.81 -1.90
N LEU A 42 -14.77 8.80 -2.67
CA LEU A 42 -13.33 9.07 -2.80
C LEU A 42 -12.94 10.20 -1.84
N ARG A 43 -12.42 9.89 -0.64
CA ARG A 43 -12.19 10.90 0.41
C ARG A 43 -10.79 11.47 0.46
N LYS A 44 -9.76 10.64 0.27
CA LYS A 44 -8.35 11.07 0.23
C LYS A 44 -7.59 10.19 -0.78
N PHE A 45 -6.52 10.74 -1.35
CA PHE A 45 -5.69 10.09 -2.36
C PHE A 45 -4.22 10.16 -1.96
N HIS A 46 -3.47 9.07 -2.14
CA HIS A 46 -2.02 9.06 -2.02
C HIS A 46 -1.40 8.34 -3.24
N ILE A 47 -0.44 9.00 -3.89
CA ILE A 47 0.21 8.49 -5.10
C ILE A 47 1.31 7.50 -4.68
N ALA A 48 0.94 6.23 -4.57
CA ALA A 48 1.81 5.16 -4.11
C ALA A 48 3.02 4.97 -5.06
N ASP A 49 2.77 4.81 -6.36
CA ASP A 49 3.84 4.65 -7.36
C ASP A 49 3.47 5.27 -8.71
N VAL A 50 4.50 5.73 -9.44
CA VAL A 50 4.38 6.14 -10.84
C VAL A 50 5.55 5.53 -11.58
N THR A 51 5.29 4.52 -12.40
CA THR A 51 6.31 3.83 -13.19
C THR A 51 5.84 3.75 -14.65
N ASP A 52 6.68 4.24 -15.56
CA ASP A 52 6.39 4.41 -16.99
C ASP A 52 5.10 5.23 -17.24
N LYS A 53 3.99 4.52 -17.53
CA LYS A 53 2.67 5.08 -17.83
C LYS A 53 1.59 4.53 -16.90
N ARG A 54 1.99 3.81 -15.85
CA ARG A 54 1.08 3.27 -14.85
C ARG A 54 1.24 4.02 -13.54
N ILE A 55 0.11 4.34 -12.94
CA ILE A 55 0.00 5.10 -11.72
C ILE A 55 -0.75 4.22 -10.73
N PHE A 56 -0.14 4.01 -9.57
CA PHE A 56 -0.79 3.40 -8.41
C PHE A 56 -1.22 4.50 -7.46
N VAL A 57 -2.49 4.49 -7.07
CA VAL A 57 -3.07 5.44 -6.12
C VAL A 57 -3.82 4.66 -5.07
N SER A 58 -3.49 4.86 -3.79
CA SER A 58 -4.37 4.42 -2.72
C SER A 58 -5.44 5.47 -2.47
N VAL A 59 -6.68 5.01 -2.33
CA VAL A 59 -7.85 5.85 -2.11
C VAL A 59 -8.50 5.47 -0.79
N MET A 60 -8.69 6.45 0.08
CA MET A 60 -9.44 6.27 1.32
C MET A 60 -10.93 6.45 1.05
N HIS A 61 -11.72 5.45 1.42
CA HIS A 61 -13.19 5.47 1.30
C HIS A 61 -13.85 5.78 2.64
N THR A 62 -13.33 5.21 3.73
CA THR A 62 -13.72 5.50 5.10
C THR A 62 -12.47 5.58 5.98
N GLU A 63 -12.62 5.87 7.28
CA GLU A 63 -11.47 5.87 8.21
C GLU A 63 -10.84 4.47 8.39
N THR A 64 -11.51 3.41 7.95
CA THR A 64 -11.06 2.01 8.09
C THR A 64 -10.95 1.26 6.77
N LEU A 65 -11.38 1.86 5.66
CA LEU A 65 -11.36 1.25 4.33
C LEU A 65 -10.58 2.14 3.36
N ALA A 66 -9.50 1.57 2.82
CA ALA A 66 -8.76 2.14 1.73
C ALA A 66 -8.34 1.06 0.75
N ASP A 67 -8.41 1.38 -0.53
CA ASP A 67 -8.13 0.44 -1.62
C ASP A 67 -7.03 0.99 -2.53
N LEU A 68 -6.31 0.09 -3.17
CA LEU A 68 -5.30 0.41 -4.17
C LEU A 68 -5.93 0.34 -5.56
N TYR A 69 -5.76 1.41 -6.32
CA TYR A 69 -6.17 1.49 -7.72
C TYR A 69 -4.96 1.61 -8.63
N VAL A 70 -5.06 1.02 -9.82
CA VAL A 70 -4.05 1.13 -10.87
C VAL A 70 -4.66 1.76 -12.11
N SER A 71 -3.91 2.66 -12.75
CA SER A 71 -4.37 3.29 -13.99
C SER A 71 -4.34 2.31 -15.16
N GLU A 72 -5.36 2.41 -16.02
CA GLU A 72 -5.29 1.86 -17.36
C GLU A 72 -4.22 2.57 -18.19
N ILE A 73 -3.64 1.88 -19.18
CA ILE A 73 -2.64 2.49 -20.07
C ILE A 73 -3.36 3.37 -21.09
N SER A 74 -3.35 4.68 -20.85
CA SER A 74 -3.84 5.67 -21.81
C SER A 74 -2.80 5.97 -22.89
N LYS A 75 -3.22 6.05 -24.16
CA LYS A 75 -2.33 6.37 -25.30
C LYS A 75 -2.10 7.87 -25.49
N ASN A 76 -3.05 8.70 -25.08
CA ASN A 76 -3.08 10.15 -25.37
C ASN A 76 -3.04 11.03 -24.12
N PHE A 77 -3.03 10.44 -22.90
CA PHE A 77 -2.93 11.18 -21.64
C PHE A 77 -4.06 12.22 -21.42
N THR A 78 -5.19 12.07 -22.11
CA THR A 78 -6.37 12.94 -21.97
C THR A 78 -7.46 12.31 -21.11
N GLN A 79 -7.36 11.01 -20.83
CA GLN A 79 -8.29 10.25 -20.01
C GLN A 79 -7.48 9.31 -19.13
N TYR A 80 -7.83 9.28 -17.85
CA TYR A 80 -7.20 8.45 -16.84
C TYR A 80 -8.29 7.66 -16.13
N ASN A 81 -8.42 6.38 -16.48
CA ASN A 81 -9.31 5.46 -15.80
C ASN A 81 -8.49 4.66 -14.79
N PHE A 82 -9.06 4.45 -13.62
CA PHE A 82 -8.48 3.67 -12.53
C PHE A 82 -9.38 2.50 -12.21
N VAL A 83 -8.79 1.31 -12.21
CA VAL A 83 -9.47 0.06 -11.84
C VAL A 83 -8.95 -0.43 -10.50
N LEU A 84 -9.79 -1.13 -9.74
CA LEU A 84 -9.42 -1.72 -8.47
C LEU A 84 -8.28 -2.73 -8.67
N SER A 85 -7.20 -2.57 -7.90
CA SER A 85 -6.03 -3.46 -7.91
C SER A 85 -5.98 -4.32 -6.65
N MET A 86 -6.23 -3.74 -5.48
CA MET A 86 -6.25 -4.47 -4.21
C MET A 86 -7.18 -3.80 -3.21
N GLU A 87 -8.04 -4.57 -2.57
CA GLU A 87 -8.87 -4.12 -1.45
C GLU A 87 -8.08 -4.08 -0.15
N GLN A 88 -8.41 -3.14 0.74
CA GLN A 88 -7.85 -3.02 2.09
C GLN A 88 -6.32 -2.89 2.13
N ILE A 89 -5.76 -2.13 1.18
CA ILE A 89 -4.34 -1.81 1.18
C ILE A 89 -3.98 -1.06 2.47
N LEU A 90 -2.85 -1.41 3.08
CA LEU A 90 -2.34 -0.64 4.20
C LEU A 90 -1.81 0.70 3.69
N CYS A 91 -2.43 1.77 4.16
CA CYS A 91 -1.96 3.13 3.96
C CYS A 91 -2.27 4.00 5.18
N TYR A 92 -1.51 5.07 5.33
CA TYR A 92 -1.71 6.10 6.33
C TYR A 92 -2.00 7.43 5.65
N PHE A 93 -3.08 8.07 6.07
CA PHE A 93 -3.49 9.41 5.71
C PHE A 93 -3.57 10.23 7.00
N PRO A 94 -2.67 11.19 7.23
CA PRO A 94 -2.75 12.11 8.36
C PRO A 94 -4.14 12.75 8.47
N ASP A 95 -4.69 12.83 9.67
CA ASP A 95 -6.06 13.27 9.98
C ASP A 95 -7.16 12.48 9.23
N GLY A 96 -6.84 11.33 8.65
CA GLY A 96 -7.70 10.55 7.76
C GLY A 96 -8.10 9.22 8.38
N ASN A 97 -7.13 8.32 8.53
CA ASN A 97 -7.30 6.99 9.09
C ASN A 97 -6.29 6.73 10.21
N TRP A 98 -6.51 5.65 10.97
CA TRP A 98 -5.66 5.27 12.11
C TRP A 98 -5.50 6.40 13.14
N LYS A 99 -6.54 7.22 13.30
CA LYS A 99 -6.59 8.28 14.29
C LYS A 99 -6.47 7.72 15.69
N ASP A 100 -5.86 8.48 16.60
CA ASP A 100 -5.63 8.09 17.99
C ASP A 100 -4.77 6.81 18.14
N SER A 101 -4.04 6.41 17.09
CA SER A 101 -3.10 5.29 17.12
C SER A 101 -1.66 5.79 17.15
N TRP A 102 -0.74 4.90 17.48
CA TRP A 102 0.71 5.19 17.51
C TRP A 102 1.26 5.71 16.17
N LEU A 103 0.57 5.50 15.04
CA LEU A 103 0.99 6.01 13.74
C LEU A 103 1.04 7.55 13.71
N GLU A 104 0.11 8.22 14.39
CA GLU A 104 0.10 9.69 14.47
C GLU A 104 1.30 10.23 15.24
N ASP A 105 1.85 9.45 16.18
CA ASP A 105 2.99 9.86 16.99
C ASP A 105 4.34 9.72 16.27
N VAL A 106 4.41 8.90 15.20
CA VAL A 106 5.68 8.52 14.56
C VAL A 106 5.84 9.03 13.13
N THR A 107 4.78 9.45 12.46
CA THR A 107 4.87 9.99 11.10
C THR A 107 3.79 11.02 10.81
N GLU A 108 4.20 12.16 10.25
CA GLU A 108 3.28 13.16 9.68
C GLU A 108 3.07 12.95 8.16
N ASP A 109 3.92 12.13 7.53
CA ASP A 109 3.86 11.90 6.09
C ASP A 109 2.88 10.78 5.74
N PRO A 110 1.97 10.98 4.76
CA PRO A 110 1.15 9.90 4.24
C PRO A 110 2.00 8.83 3.56
N PHE A 111 1.51 7.60 3.56
CA PHE A 111 2.15 6.52 2.81
C PHE A 111 1.18 5.42 2.41
N THR A 112 1.59 4.64 1.42
CA THR A 112 0.99 3.34 1.07
C THR A 112 2.09 2.30 1.23
N ASP A 113 1.80 1.20 1.90
CA ASP A 113 2.78 0.13 2.12
C ASP A 113 2.88 -0.77 0.87
N LEU A 114 3.44 -0.18 -0.18
CA LEU A 114 3.63 -0.73 -1.52
C LEU A 114 5.10 -0.58 -1.90
N TYR A 115 5.80 -1.69 -2.09
CA TYR A 115 7.16 -1.76 -2.56
C TYR A 115 7.21 -2.18 -4.03
N ARG A 116 7.91 -1.40 -4.85
CA ARG A 116 8.22 -1.73 -6.24
C ARG A 116 9.54 -2.49 -6.28
N VAL A 117 9.54 -3.70 -6.83
CA VAL A 117 10.78 -4.50 -6.93
C VAL A 117 11.69 -3.90 -7.99
N GLU A 118 12.88 -3.48 -7.57
CA GLU A 118 13.85 -2.85 -8.47
C GLU A 118 14.37 -3.83 -9.54
N GLY A 119 14.66 -3.30 -10.72
CA GLY A 119 15.14 -4.08 -11.87
C GLY A 119 14.09 -4.96 -12.55
N LEU A 120 12.90 -5.15 -11.95
CA LEU A 120 11.83 -5.99 -12.50
C LEU A 120 10.55 -5.19 -12.73
N LYS A 121 10.15 -5.09 -14.00
CA LYS A 121 8.95 -4.35 -14.38
C LYS A 121 7.69 -5.13 -14.01
N GLY A 122 6.75 -4.44 -13.37
CA GLY A 122 5.42 -4.99 -13.05
C GLY A 122 5.37 -5.84 -11.79
N ILE A 123 6.48 -5.98 -11.07
CA ILE A 123 6.53 -6.73 -9.82
C ILE A 123 6.47 -5.78 -8.64
N TYR A 124 5.48 -6.00 -7.78
CA TYR A 124 5.27 -5.22 -6.55
C TYR A 124 4.95 -6.14 -5.39
N ILE A 125 5.32 -5.71 -4.19
CA ILE A 125 4.95 -6.34 -2.92
C ILE A 125 4.14 -5.30 -2.15
N ALA A 126 3.03 -5.71 -1.54
CA ALA A 126 2.14 -4.82 -0.81
C ALA A 126 1.68 -5.46 0.49
N SER A 127 1.40 -4.63 1.50
CA SER A 127 0.78 -5.07 2.75
C SER A 127 -0.71 -4.77 2.73
N ARG A 128 -1.54 -5.78 2.93
CA ARG A 128 -3.00 -5.66 3.09
C ARG A 128 -3.38 -5.81 4.55
N VAL A 129 -4.37 -5.05 5.03
CA VAL A 129 -4.97 -5.27 6.35
C VAL A 129 -5.83 -6.54 6.30
N ASP A 130 -5.72 -7.42 7.29
CA ASP A 130 -6.61 -8.59 7.40
C ASP A 130 -8.02 -8.16 7.82
N SER A 131 -9.01 -8.39 6.95
CA SER A 131 -10.42 -8.03 7.14
C SER A 131 -11.06 -8.65 8.38
N LYS A 132 -10.48 -9.72 8.92
CA LYS A 132 -10.98 -10.42 10.11
C LYS A 132 -10.58 -9.75 11.42
N ALA A 133 -9.63 -8.82 11.41
CA ALA A 133 -9.13 -8.19 12.61
C ALA A 133 -10.01 -6.97 12.98
N PRO A 134 -10.60 -6.91 14.19
CA PRO A 134 -11.23 -5.70 14.69
C PRO A 134 -10.14 -4.74 15.19
N VAL A 135 -9.68 -3.82 14.33
CA VAL A 135 -8.44 -3.10 14.61
C VAL A 135 -8.69 -1.70 15.18
N ALA A 136 -8.75 -1.60 16.51
CA ALA A 136 -8.59 -0.32 17.20
C ALA A 136 -7.11 0.12 17.22
N ASN A 137 -6.18 -0.84 17.27
CA ASN A 137 -4.73 -0.62 17.25
C ASN A 137 -4.08 -1.53 16.23
N ILE A 138 -3.60 -0.97 15.11
CA ILE A 138 -2.98 -1.77 14.05
C ILE A 138 -1.53 -2.12 14.39
N GLY A 139 -1.14 -3.34 14.02
CA GLY A 139 0.17 -3.92 14.29
C GLY A 139 0.57 -4.89 13.18
N PRO A 140 1.85 -5.29 13.09
CA PRO A 140 2.36 -6.16 12.02
C PRO A 140 1.62 -7.49 11.89
N GLU A 141 1.10 -8.02 13.00
CA GLU A 141 0.30 -9.25 13.07
C GLU A 141 -1.04 -9.17 12.33
N HIS A 142 -1.51 -7.96 12.03
CA HIS A 142 -2.76 -7.72 11.29
C HIS A 142 -2.53 -7.55 9.78
N LEU A 143 -1.29 -7.75 9.30
CA LEU A 143 -0.90 -7.47 7.92
C LEU A 143 -0.56 -8.71 7.12
N ILE A 144 -1.06 -8.77 5.90
CA ILE A 144 -0.79 -9.83 4.94
C ILE A 144 0.05 -9.27 3.79
N SER A 145 1.24 -9.83 3.57
CA SER A 145 2.07 -9.47 2.42
C SER A 145 1.61 -10.23 1.19
N LEU A 146 1.35 -9.50 0.11
CA LEU A 146 0.98 -10.03 -1.19
C LEU A 146 1.99 -9.56 -2.24
N ILE A 147 2.15 -10.36 -3.29
CA ILE A 147 2.99 -10.04 -4.45
C ILE A 147 2.17 -10.08 -5.73
N THR A 148 2.48 -9.18 -6.65
CA THR A 148 1.97 -9.18 -8.04
C THR A 148 3.15 -9.30 -9.00
N PHE A 149 2.89 -9.91 -10.16
CA PHE A 149 3.84 -10.02 -11.26
C PHE A 149 3.35 -9.36 -12.56
N ASP A 150 2.17 -8.72 -12.52
CA ASP A 150 1.44 -8.26 -13.70
C ASP A 150 0.96 -6.81 -13.56
N HIS A 151 1.72 -5.98 -12.84
CA HIS A 151 1.37 -4.59 -12.54
C HIS A 151 0.09 -4.45 -11.69
N GLY A 152 -0.11 -5.35 -10.73
CA GLY A 152 -1.22 -5.27 -9.79
C GLY A 152 -2.57 -5.63 -10.38
N VAL A 153 -2.60 -6.39 -11.48
CA VAL A 153 -3.86 -6.96 -11.99
C VAL A 153 -4.25 -8.15 -11.12
N THR A 154 -3.29 -8.98 -10.73
CA THR A 154 -3.48 -10.08 -9.78
C THR A 154 -2.48 -10.03 -8.65
N TRP A 155 -2.92 -10.47 -7.47
CA TRP A 155 -2.13 -10.51 -6.25
C TRP A 155 -2.24 -11.90 -5.61
N SER A 156 -1.11 -12.42 -5.15
CA SER A 156 -1.04 -13.72 -4.47
C SER A 156 -0.22 -13.64 -3.18
N PRO A 157 -0.51 -14.48 -2.17
CA PRO A 157 0.39 -14.66 -1.04
C PRO A 157 1.79 -15.05 -1.48
N ILE A 158 2.80 -14.64 -0.72
CA ILE A 158 4.20 -14.99 -1.00
C ILE A 158 4.46 -16.40 -0.47
N ASN A 159 5.00 -17.27 -1.32
CA ASN A 159 5.36 -18.63 -0.91
C ASN A 159 6.41 -18.60 0.22
N PRO A 160 6.18 -19.33 1.32
CA PRO A 160 7.19 -19.47 2.36
C PRO A 160 8.37 -20.31 1.86
N PRO A 161 9.59 -20.07 2.38
CA PRO A 161 10.70 -20.99 2.17
C PRO A 161 10.35 -22.36 2.77
N THR A 162 10.79 -23.43 2.11
CA THR A 162 10.53 -24.81 2.56
C THR A 162 11.45 -25.22 3.72
N GLU A 163 12.63 -24.60 3.80
CA GLU A 163 13.67 -24.92 4.76
C GLU A 163 14.33 -23.64 5.28
N ASP A 164 14.95 -23.72 6.47
CA ASP A 164 15.79 -22.66 7.02
C ASP A 164 17.23 -22.72 6.48
N GLU A 165 18.09 -21.81 6.95
CA GLU A 165 19.50 -21.72 6.53
C GLU A 165 20.34 -22.98 6.82
N ASN A 166 19.86 -23.87 7.70
CA ASN A 166 20.52 -25.12 8.07
C ASN A 166 19.88 -26.35 7.39
N GLY A 167 18.94 -26.15 6.47
CA GLY A 167 18.21 -27.23 5.79
C GLY A 167 17.12 -27.88 6.66
N LYS A 168 16.70 -27.25 7.76
CA LYS A 168 15.61 -27.76 8.58
C LYS A 168 14.26 -27.35 7.96
N PRO A 169 13.29 -28.26 7.82
CA PRO A 169 12.01 -27.94 7.21
C PRO A 169 11.19 -26.95 8.05
N LEU A 170 10.52 -26.02 7.36
CA LEU A 170 9.58 -25.06 7.93
C LEU A 170 8.15 -25.55 7.75
N SER A 171 7.37 -25.60 8.83
CA SER A 171 5.96 -26.03 8.82
C SER A 171 5.04 -24.83 8.49
N CYS A 172 5.22 -24.21 7.34
CA CYS A 172 4.38 -23.13 6.84
C CYS A 172 3.93 -23.46 5.41
N HIS A 173 2.62 -23.51 5.20
CA HIS A 173 2.01 -23.92 3.94
C HIS A 173 0.84 -22.99 3.60
N ILE A 174 0.74 -22.58 2.33
CA ILE A 174 -0.30 -21.66 1.85
C ILE A 174 -1.70 -22.26 2.08
N GLU A 175 -1.84 -23.58 1.91
CA GLU A 175 -3.08 -24.33 2.13
C GLU A 175 -3.59 -24.21 3.58
N ASN A 176 -2.67 -23.99 4.52
CA ASN A 176 -2.98 -23.78 5.93
C ASN A 176 -3.05 -22.29 6.30
N SER A 177 -3.23 -21.40 5.32
CA SER A 177 -3.24 -19.95 5.50
C SER A 177 -1.95 -19.40 6.13
N CYS A 178 -0.80 -20.02 5.83
CA CYS A 178 0.51 -19.56 6.25
C CYS A 178 1.34 -19.17 5.02
N SER A 179 1.75 -17.90 4.95
CA SER A 179 2.56 -17.33 3.87
C SER A 179 3.79 -16.62 4.42
N LEU A 180 4.72 -16.23 3.54
CA LEU A 180 5.81 -15.33 3.90
C LEU A 180 5.30 -13.89 3.99
N HIS A 181 5.62 -13.20 5.09
CA HIS A 181 5.32 -11.79 5.29
C HIS A 181 6.63 -11.02 5.37
N LEU A 182 6.69 -9.87 4.69
CA LEU A 182 7.89 -9.05 4.57
C LEU A 182 7.65 -7.70 5.23
N CYS A 183 8.56 -7.29 6.10
CA CYS A 183 8.51 -6.00 6.76
C CYS A 183 8.79 -4.88 5.76
N GLN A 184 7.85 -3.94 5.65
CA GLN A 184 7.95 -2.75 4.80
C GLN A 184 7.90 -1.47 5.67
N LYS A 185 7.46 -0.34 5.11
CA LYS A 185 7.53 0.97 5.78
C LYS A 185 6.75 0.97 7.10
N PHE A 186 5.58 0.35 7.13
CA PHE A 186 4.78 0.28 8.37
C PHE A 186 5.55 -0.40 9.52
N SER A 187 6.20 -1.54 9.26
CA SER A 187 6.96 -2.26 10.29
C SER A 187 8.19 -1.48 10.77
N GLN A 188 8.77 -0.63 9.92
CA GLN A 188 9.90 0.24 10.29
C GLN A 188 9.46 1.37 11.23
N LEU A 189 8.21 1.82 11.11
CA LEU A 189 7.62 2.82 11.99
C LEU A 189 7.10 2.23 13.30
N TYR A 190 6.81 0.92 13.32
CA TYR A 190 6.20 0.26 14.47
C TYR A 190 7.08 0.38 15.74
N PRO A 191 6.58 0.99 16.83
CA PRO A 191 7.36 1.20 18.03
C PRO A 191 7.63 -0.14 18.70
N VAL A 192 8.87 -0.64 18.58
CA VAL A 192 9.31 -1.79 19.36
C VAL A 192 9.45 -1.33 20.81
N THR A 193 8.48 -1.68 21.66
CA THR A 193 8.69 -1.63 23.11
C THR A 193 9.75 -2.67 23.48
N SER A 194 11.02 -2.29 23.39
CA SER A 194 12.08 -3.00 24.09
C SER A 194 12.18 -2.37 25.48
N PRO A 195 11.87 -3.08 26.58
CA PRO A 195 12.46 -2.71 27.86
C PRO A 195 13.98 -2.72 27.67
N PRO A 196 14.71 -1.67 28.07
CA PRO A 196 16.17 -1.71 28.04
C PRO A 196 16.62 -2.81 29.03
N GLY A 197 17.01 -3.97 28.48
CA GLY A 197 17.52 -5.11 29.23
C GLY A 197 16.58 -6.31 29.26
N ASN A 198 16.53 -7.07 28.16
CA ASN A 198 16.50 -8.54 28.15
C ASN A 198 16.41 -9.04 26.70
N VAL A 199 17.53 -8.96 25.97
CA VAL A 199 17.72 -9.75 24.75
C VAL A 199 18.10 -11.16 25.18
N THR A 200 17.10 -11.97 25.50
CA THR A 200 17.25 -13.44 25.58
C THR A 200 16.19 -14.09 24.70
N ASN A 201 16.32 -13.91 23.38
CA ASN A 201 15.99 -14.95 22.40
C ASN A 201 16.47 -14.56 21.00
N GLN A 202 17.42 -15.32 20.47
CA GLN A 202 18.09 -15.11 19.18
C GLN A 202 17.27 -15.57 17.94
N ASN A 203 15.93 -15.54 17.95
CA ASN A 203 15.13 -16.21 16.90
C ASN A 203 14.19 -15.31 16.08
N LEU A 204 14.37 -13.99 16.06
CA LEU A 204 13.64 -13.12 15.14
C LEU A 204 14.64 -12.47 14.18
N ARG A 205 14.91 -13.15 13.06
CA ARG A 205 15.57 -12.52 11.91
C ARG A 205 14.49 -11.88 11.04
N SER A 206 14.19 -10.62 11.31
CA SER A 206 13.42 -9.79 10.39
C SER A 206 14.30 -9.43 9.20
N ALA A 207 13.93 -9.87 8.01
CA ALA A 207 14.51 -9.35 6.77
C ALA A 207 13.76 -8.06 6.41
N SER A 208 14.37 -6.92 6.66
CA SER A 208 13.89 -5.63 6.16
C SER A 208 14.39 -5.45 4.72
N ILE A 209 13.48 -5.12 3.81
CA ILE A 209 13.86 -4.64 2.48
C ILE A 209 14.36 -3.20 2.69
N MET A 210 15.67 -3.01 2.78
CA MET A 210 16.30 -1.69 2.77
C MET A 210 16.44 -1.20 1.34
N SER A 211 16.08 0.06 1.11
CA SER A 211 16.40 0.83 -0.10
C SER A 211 17.77 1.48 0.05
#